data_AF-A0A1G5TKV6-F1
#
_entry.id   AF-A0A1G5TKV6-F1
#
_cell.length_a   1.000
_cell.length_b   1.000
_cell.length_c   1.000
_cell.angle_alpha   90.00
_cell.angle_beta   90.00
_cell.angle_gamma   90.00
#
_symmetry.space_group_name_H-M   'P 1'
#
loop_
_entity.id
_entity.type
_entity.pdbx_description
1 polymer ?
#
loop_
_entity_poly.entity_id
_entity_poly.type
_entity_poly.pdbx_seq_one_letter_code
_entity_poly.pdbx_strand_id
1 'polypeptide(L)' 'MTKLFIAQVRDAGGERPLVTIRAEAEGEARLFLAAAYPDAEIAHVAEPGDWTSDADTGSRAGDIREHPGVTWQPPSSLAG' A
#
# COMPACT_ATOMS: atom_id res chain seq x y z
N MET A 1 2.83 -7.77 -15.69
CA MET A 1 1.40 -7.46 -15.42
C MET A 1 1.32 -7.04 -13.97
N THR A 2 0.70 -5.90 -13.67
CA THR A 2 0.70 -5.33 -12.32
C THR A 2 -0.29 -6.04 -11.40
N LYS A 3 0.10 -6.21 -10.14
CA LYS A 3 -0.75 -6.68 -9.05
C LYS A 3 -1.01 -5.54 -8.07
N LEU A 4 -2.02 -5.72 -7.22
CA LEU A 4 -2.34 -4.79 -6.16
C LEU A 4 -1.48 -5.13 -4.95
N PHE A 5 -0.95 -4.11 -4.29
CA PHE A 5 -0.34 -4.18 -2.97
C PHE A 5 -1.03 -3.19 -2.05
N ILE A 6 -0.96 -3.48 -0.76
CA ILE A 6 -1.33 -2.58 0.31
C ILE A 6 -0.05 -2.13 1.04
N ALA A 7 -0.06 -0.91 1.58
CA ALA A 7 1.04 -0.37 2.36
C ALA A 7 0.59 0.42 3.59
N GLN A 8 1.42 0.34 4.63
CA GLN A 8 1.39 1.22 5.80
C GLN A 8 2.42 2.32 5.60
N VAL A 9 1.96 3.57 5.59
CA VAL A 9 2.81 4.75 5.42
C VAL A 9 2.71 5.60 6.69
N ARG A 10 3.85 6.09 7.19
CA ARG A 10 3.92 6.95 8.38
C ARG A 10 4.69 8.20 8.05
N ASP A 11 4.18 9.36 8.43
CA ASP A 11 4.86 10.63 8.28
C ASP A 11 4.96 11.36 9.63
N ALA A 12 5.47 12.59 9.64
CA ALA A 12 5.60 13.39 10.85
C ALA A 12 4.26 13.69 11.55
N GLY A 13 3.14 13.61 10.83
CA GLY A 13 1.78 13.74 11.33
C GLY A 13 1.18 12.44 11.88
N GLY A 14 1.89 11.31 11.75
CA GLY A 14 1.51 10.01 12.28
C GLY A 14 1.26 8.96 11.21
N GLU A 15 0.45 7.97 11.54
CA GLU A 15 0.06 6.92 10.60
C GLU A 15 -0.94 7.47 9.57
N ARG A 16 -0.61 7.30 8.29
CA ARG A 16 -1.51 7.65 7.19
C ARG A 16 -2.56 6.55 7.01
N PRO A 17 -3.69 6.85 6.36
CA PRO A 17 -4.66 5.82 6.00
C PRO A 17 -4.01 4.72 5.14
N LEU A 18 -4.67 3.57 5.06
CA LEU A 18 -4.25 2.46 4.21
C LEU A 18 -3.99 2.95 2.78
N VAL A 19 -2.83 2.59 2.23
CA VAL A 19 -2.45 2.94 0.87
C VAL A 19 -2.48 1.69 0.01
N THR A 20 -3.02 1.79 -1.19
CA THR A 20 -2.90 0.77 -2.24
C THR A 20 -2.01 1.25 -3.37
N ILE A 21 -1.24 0.35 -3.96
CA ILE A 21 -0.32 0.61 -5.08
C ILE A 21 -0.39 -0.54 -6.09
N ARG A 22 -0.39 -0.21 -7.39
CA ARG A 22 -0.20 -1.18 -8.47
C ARG A 22 1.28 -1.28 -8.84
N ALA A 23 1.83 -2.50 -8.80
CA ALA A 23 3.22 -2.77 -9.16
C ALA A 23 3.39 -4.23 -9.60
N GLU A 24 4.50 -4.56 -10.23
CA GLU A 24 4.85 -5.94 -10.61
C GLU A 24 5.34 -6.77 -9.41
N ALA A 25 6.02 -6.12 -8.45
CA ALA A 25 6.58 -6.77 -7.27
C ALA A 25 6.62 -5.82 -6.05
N GLU A 26 6.82 -6.36 -4.85
CA GLU A 26 6.85 -5.57 -3.61
C GLU A 26 7.99 -4.53 -3.63
N GLY A 27 9.15 -4.91 -4.17
CA GLY A 27 10.28 -4.00 -4.34
C GLY A 27 9.94 -2.80 -5.23
N GLU A 28 9.20 -3.03 -6.31
CA GLU A 28 8.75 -1.94 -7.20
C GLU A 28 7.67 -1.09 -6.53
N ALA A 29 6.73 -1.71 -5.81
CA ALA A 29 5.74 -0.98 -5.01
C ALA A 29 6.41 -0.03 -4.00
N ARG A 30 7.46 -0.49 -3.29
CA ARG A 30 8.25 0.35 -2.38
C ARG A 30 8.90 1.53 -3.10
N LEU A 31 9.43 1.34 -4.31
CA LEU A 31 10.02 2.42 -5.11
C LEU A 31 8.98 3.48 -5.49
N PHE A 32 7.79 3.07 -5.96
CA PHE A 32 6.72 4.01 -6.28
C PHE A 32 6.22 4.76 -5.03
N LEU A 33 6.05 4.06 -3.91
CA LEU A 33 5.62 4.68 -2.66
C LEU A 33 6.66 5.66 -2.13
N ALA A 34 7.95 5.32 -2.16
CA ALA A 34 9.02 6.24 -1.74
C ALA A 34 9.10 7.49 -2.64
N ALA A 35 8.81 7.36 -3.93
CA ALA A 35 8.73 8.50 -4.83
C ALA A 35 7.49 9.38 -4.57
N ALA A 36 6.35 8.78 -4.22
CA ALA A 36 5.11 9.50 -3.93
C ALA A 36 5.09 10.13 -2.53
N TYR A 37 5.77 9.52 -1.57
CA TYR A 37 5.85 9.96 -0.17
C TYR A 37 7.31 10.13 0.26
N PRO A 38 8.04 11.12 -0.29
CA PRO A 38 9.49 11.26 -0.08
C PRO A 38 9.89 11.52 1.38
N ASP A 39 9.00 12.14 2.16
CA ASP A 39 9.24 12.47 3.57
C ASP A 39 8.62 11.44 4.54
N ALA A 40 8.03 10.37 4.02
CA ALA A 40 7.35 9.36 4.82
C ALA A 40 8.17 8.07 4.92
N GLU A 41 7.98 7.36 6.04
CA GLU A 41 8.41 6.00 6.21
C GLU A 41 7.40 5.04 5.57
N ILE A 42 7.88 4.15 4.70
CA ILE A 42 7.10 3.02 4.19
C ILE A 42 7.32 1.82 5.12
N ALA A 43 6.52 1.75 6.18
CA ALA A 43 6.69 0.77 7.26
C ALA A 43 6.44 -0.68 6.77
N HIS A 44 5.39 -0.89 5.99
CA HIS A 44 5.03 -2.19 5.45
C HIS A 44 4.50 -2.08 4.02
N VAL A 45 4.81 -3.08 3.19
CA VAL A 45 4.19 -3.31 1.88
C VAL A 45 3.92 -4.81 1.78
N ALA A 46 2.71 -5.19 1.40
CA ALA A 46 2.32 -6.59 1.27
C ALA A 46 1.21 -6.77 0.23
N GLU A 47 1.01 -8.00 -0.21
CA GLU A 47 -0.18 -8.33 -0.99
C GLU A 47 -1.45 -8.20 -0.12
N PRO A 48 -2.60 -7.83 -0.70
CA PRO A 48 -3.85 -7.62 0.04
C PRO A 48 -4.28 -8.81 0.91
N GLY A 49 -3.96 -10.04 0.50
CA GLY A 49 -4.50 -11.25 1.13
C GLY A 49 -6.03 -11.23 1.06
N ASP A 50 -6.68 -11.30 2.23
CA ASP A 50 -8.14 -11.20 2.37
C ASP A 50 -8.66 -9.75 2.29
N TRP A 51 -7.77 -8.76 2.33
CA TRP A 51 -8.19 -7.36 2.22
C TRP A 51 -8.76 -7.11 0.83
N THR A 52 -10.02 -6.67 0.79
CA THR A 52 -10.74 -6.35 -0.43
C THR A 52 -11.04 -4.86 -0.46
N SER A 53 -10.55 -4.18 -1.50
CA SER A 53 -10.95 -2.80 -1.79
C SER A 53 -12.28 -2.80 -2.54
N ASP A 54 -13.24 -1.97 -2.11
CA ASP A 54 -14.39 -1.58 -2.91
C ASP A 54 -14.06 -0.40 -3.85
N ALA A 55 -12.93 0.28 -3.64
CA ALA A 55 -12.47 1.41 -4.42
C ALA A 55 -11.41 1.03 -5.47
N ASP A 56 -11.54 1.57 -6.68
CA ASP A 56 -10.59 1.35 -7.77
C ASP A 56 -9.30 2.14 -7.54
N THR A 57 -8.19 1.41 -7.39
CA THR A 57 -6.83 1.98 -7.32
C THR A 57 -6.34 2.37 -8.71
N GLY A 58 -6.88 1.76 -9.76
CA GLY A 58 -6.34 1.80 -11.12
C GLY A 58 -5.73 0.48 -11.54
N SER A 59 -5.05 0.49 -12.69
CA SER A 59 -4.54 -0.72 -13.37
C SER A 59 -3.09 -0.58 -13.87
N ARG A 60 -2.49 0.60 -13.82
CA ARG A 60 -1.12 0.86 -14.31
C ARG A 60 -0.11 0.79 -13.16
N ALA A 61 1.14 0.48 -13.50
CA ALA A 61 2.22 0.51 -12.52
C ALA A 61 2.38 1.93 -11.98
N GLY A 62 2.47 2.08 -10.66
CA GLY A 62 2.55 3.40 -10.01
C GLY A 62 1.19 4.02 -9.67
N ASP A 63 0.07 3.40 -10.04
CA ASP A 63 -1.24 3.89 -9.60
C ASP A 63 -1.36 3.72 -8.07
N ILE A 64 -1.45 4.83 -7.35
CA ILE A 64 -1.50 4.92 -5.88
C ILE A 64 -2.83 5.49 -5.44
N ARG A 65 -3.39 4.94 -4.36
CA ARG A 65 -4.60 5.48 -3.73
C ARG A 65 -4.53 5.35 -2.22
N GLU A 66 -4.95 6.40 -1.52
CA GLU A 66 -5.22 6.38 -0.08
C GLU A 66 -6.69 6.03 0.18
N HIS A 67 -6.95 5.34 1.29
CA HIS A 67 -8.30 4.95 1.73
C HIS A 67 -8.62 5.61 3.08
N PRO A 68 -9.09 6.87 3.09
CA PRO A 68 -9.41 7.59 4.33
C PRO A 68 -10.40 6.83 5.21
N GLY A 69 -10.14 6.78 6.51
CA GLY A 69 -10.96 6.03 7.47
C GLY A 69 -10.68 4.52 7.51
N VAL A 70 -9.81 4.01 6.64
CA VAL A 70 -9.31 2.64 6.70
C VAL A 70 -7.90 2.66 7.26
N THR A 71 -7.71 2.07 8.44
CA THR A 71 -6.37 1.88 9.01
C THR A 71 -5.70 0.68 8.39
N TRP A 72 -4.36 0.67 8.38
CA TRP A 72 -3.61 -0.50 7.96
C TRP A 72 -4.02 -1.74 8.79
N GLN A 73 -4.18 -2.87 8.09
CA GLN A 73 -4.36 -4.18 8.71
C GLN A 73 -3.31 -5.12 8.10
N PRO A 74 -2.46 -5.76 8.92
CA PRO A 74 -1.52 -6.74 8.39
C PRO A 74 -2.31 -7.87 7.72
N PRO A 75 -1.96 -8.27 6.48
CA PRO A 75 -2.64 -9.38 5.83
C PRO A 75 -2.51 -10.65 6.67
N SER A 76 -3.59 -11.44 6.73
CA SER A 76 -3.71 -12.67 7.50
C SER A 76 -2.72 -13.74 7.00
N SER A 77 -1.45 -13.64 7.36
CA SER A 77 -0.44 -14.69 7.17
C SER A 77 0.64 -14.64 8.26
N LEU A 78 0.18 -14.50 9.51
CA LEU A 78 0.93 -14.82 10.73
C LEU A 78 0.11 -15.77 11.63
N ALA A 79 -0.49 -16.79 11.01
CA ALA A 79 -0.88 -18.02 11.69
C ALA A 79 -0.19 -19.18 10.94
N GLY A 80 1.00 -19.55 11.39
CA GLY A 80 1.82 -20.62 10.83
C GLY A 80 3.25 -20.55 11.30
#